data_AF-A0A9P9PP75-F1
#
_entry.id   AF-A0A9P9PP75-F1
#
_cell.length_a   1.000
_cell.length_b   1.000
_cell.length_c   1.000
_cell.angle_alpha   90.00
_cell.angle_beta   90.00
_cell.angle_gamma   90.00
#
_symmetry.space_group_name_H-M   'P 1'
#
loop_
_entity.id
_entity.type
_entity.pdbx_description
1 polymer ?
#
loop_
_entity_poly.entity_id
_entity_poly.type
_entity_poly.pdbx_seq_one_letter_code
_entity_poly.pdbx_strand_id
1 'polypeptide(L)'
;MASFVPRVASRVLRSSARPVLSVQRSAATPWLRRGLAVPAEQPRLRLGSIGMMEIAPNFQAQTTHGDLDFHNFLDNKWTILFSHPADFTPVCTTELGAFAKLKDEFDARGVQMIGLSANDLSSHDQWISDINEIGNTTVKFPIIADADRKVAFLYDMISQDDLDALSKTGGIAFTIRSVFIIDPAKKIRLTMLYPASTGRNTAEVLRVIDSLQTGDKKGVATPINWTAGEDVIVPPTVSTEDARKKFGEVREVKKYLRFTNVGK
;
A
#
# COMPACT_ATOMS: atom_id res chain seq x y z
N MET A 1 -44.72 60.22 43.28
CA MET A 1 -43.71 61.16 43.82
C MET A 1 -42.54 60.36 44.34
N ALA A 2 -41.33 60.86 44.15
CA ALA A 2 -40.05 60.17 44.20
C ALA A 2 -39.64 59.60 45.57
N SER A 3 -38.81 58.56 45.56
CA SER A 3 -37.61 58.50 46.43
C SER A 3 -36.56 57.54 45.85
N PHE A 4 -35.38 58.10 45.56
CA PHE A 4 -34.06 57.42 45.48
C PHE A 4 -33.68 56.91 46.90
N VAL A 5 -32.75 55.97 47.15
CA VAL A 5 -31.28 55.95 46.93
C VAL A 5 -30.75 54.49 47.30
N PRO A 6 -29.44 54.14 47.33
CA PRO A 6 -28.57 53.59 46.26
C PRO A 6 -28.00 52.15 46.50
N ARG A 7 -27.22 51.70 45.49
CA ARG A 7 -26.31 50.53 45.42
C ARG A 7 -25.25 50.46 46.52
N VAL A 8 -24.88 49.23 46.90
CA VAL A 8 -23.54 48.85 47.39
C VAL A 8 -23.05 47.63 46.61
N ALA A 9 -21.86 47.73 46.01
CA ALA A 9 -21.17 46.63 45.33
C ALA A 9 -20.16 45.99 46.29
N SER A 10 -20.22 44.67 46.47
CA SER A 10 -19.21 43.90 47.22
C SER A 10 -18.27 43.17 46.25
N ARG A 11 -16.97 43.37 46.51
CA ARG A 11 -15.82 42.87 45.76
C ARG A 11 -15.47 41.49 46.31
N VAL A 12 -15.54 40.43 45.50
CA VAL A 12 -15.04 39.10 45.88
C VAL A 12 -13.69 38.83 45.22
N LEU A 13 -12.68 38.64 46.05
CA LEU A 13 -11.30 38.28 45.69
C LEU A 13 -11.23 36.85 45.13
N ARG A 14 -10.51 36.70 44.02
CA ARG A 14 -10.11 35.41 43.44
C ARG A 14 -9.07 34.74 44.34
N SER A 15 -9.24 33.46 44.65
CA SER A 15 -8.14 32.59 45.07
C SER A 15 -7.86 31.56 43.97
N SER A 16 -6.58 31.39 43.67
CA SER A 16 -6.04 30.50 42.64
C SER A 16 -5.60 29.18 43.27
N ALA A 17 -6.12 28.07 42.78
CA ALA A 17 -5.53 26.74 42.95
C ALA A 17 -5.40 26.08 41.57
N ARG A 18 -4.17 25.87 41.12
CA ARG A 18 -3.86 25.05 39.93
C ARG A 18 -3.78 23.58 40.38
N PRO A 19 -4.41 22.63 39.68
CA PRO A 19 -4.17 21.22 39.94
C PRO A 19 -2.81 20.81 39.36
N VAL A 20 -2.01 20.13 40.18
CA VAL A 20 -0.76 19.49 39.77
C VAL A 20 -1.13 18.22 39.00
N LEU A 21 -0.81 18.17 37.71
CA LEU A 21 -0.91 16.95 36.90
C LEU A 21 0.15 15.96 37.37
N SER A 22 -0.27 14.90 38.06
CA SER A 22 0.58 13.75 38.32
C SER A 22 0.85 13.03 36.99
N VAL A 23 2.08 13.10 36.50
CA VAL A 23 2.53 12.26 35.39
C VAL A 23 2.63 10.83 35.90
N GLN A 24 1.60 10.02 35.65
CA GLN A 24 1.72 8.57 35.79
C GLN A 24 2.72 8.08 34.75
N ARG A 25 3.91 7.71 35.20
CA ARG A 25 4.86 6.93 34.41
C ARG A 25 4.20 5.59 34.07
N SER A 26 3.97 5.36 32.77
CA SER A 26 3.52 4.08 32.24
C SER A 26 4.46 2.97 32.72
N ALA A 27 3.90 1.94 33.33
CA ALA A 27 4.64 0.76 33.76
C ALA A 27 5.07 -0.05 32.52
N ALA A 28 6.36 -0.40 32.46
CA ALA A 28 6.93 -1.26 31.42
C ALA A 28 6.14 -2.58 31.33
N THR A 29 5.69 -2.92 30.12
CA THR A 29 4.88 -4.11 29.87
C THR A 29 5.77 -5.37 29.88
N PRO A 30 5.33 -6.52 30.45
CA PRO A 30 6.18 -7.70 30.62
C PRO A 30 6.45 -8.43 29.29
N TRP A 31 7.62 -9.07 29.22
CA TRP A 31 8.26 -9.73 28.08
C TRP A 31 7.57 -11.00 27.54
N LEU A 32 6.26 -11.16 27.75
CA LEU A 32 5.50 -12.39 27.48
C LEU A 32 4.52 -12.32 26.30
N ARG A 33 4.54 -11.25 25.49
CA ARG A 33 3.74 -11.19 24.24
C ARG A 33 4.52 -11.75 23.05
N ARG A 34 4.59 -13.07 22.94
CA ARG A 34 5.05 -13.73 21.71
C ARG A 34 3.83 -14.25 20.96
N GLY A 35 3.45 -13.58 19.86
CA GLY A 35 2.69 -14.24 18.79
C GLY A 35 1.42 -13.59 18.25
N LEU A 36 0.92 -12.49 18.83
CA LEU A 36 -0.25 -11.78 18.27
C LEU A 36 0.10 -10.31 18.10
N ALA A 37 0.21 -9.88 16.84
CA ALA A 37 0.33 -8.47 16.51
C ALA A 37 -0.93 -7.73 17.00
N VAL A 38 -0.75 -6.57 17.63
CA VAL A 38 -1.88 -5.77 18.14
C VAL A 38 -2.19 -4.58 17.22
N PRO A 39 -3.43 -4.04 17.23
CA PRO A 39 -3.81 -2.88 16.41
C PRO A 39 -2.88 -1.66 16.55
N ALA A 40 -2.20 -1.49 17.69
CA ALA A 40 -1.23 -0.42 17.91
C ALA A 40 0.12 -0.60 17.18
N GLU A 41 0.36 -1.77 16.58
CA GLU A 41 1.61 -2.15 15.92
C GLU A 41 1.55 -2.02 14.39
N GLN A 42 0.39 -1.73 13.80
CA GLN A 42 0.24 -1.55 12.36
C GLN A 42 0.96 -0.25 11.92
N PRO A 43 2.05 -0.33 11.13
CA PRO A 43 2.85 0.84 10.78
C PRO A 43 2.15 1.65 9.68
N ARG A 44 2.31 2.98 9.73
CA ARG A 44 1.86 3.85 8.63
C ARG A 44 2.90 3.85 7.51
N LEU A 45 2.66 3.08 6.45
CA LEU A 45 3.51 3.06 5.25
C LEU A 45 3.19 4.29 4.39
N ARG A 46 4.09 5.29 4.40
CA ARG A 46 3.94 6.53 3.61
C ARG A 46 4.92 6.57 2.44
N LEU A 47 4.43 6.94 1.26
CA LEU A 47 5.28 7.24 0.11
C LEU A 47 6.24 8.39 0.44
N GLY A 48 7.51 8.27 0.05
CA GLY A 48 8.53 9.29 0.28
C GLY A 48 8.97 9.44 1.74
N SER A 49 8.79 8.40 2.57
CA SER A 49 9.36 8.37 3.92
C SER A 49 10.88 8.44 3.87
N ILE A 50 11.51 9.03 4.89
CA ILE A 50 12.97 9.19 4.96
C ILE A 50 13.62 8.02 5.71
N GLY A 51 14.79 7.58 5.25
CA GLY A 51 15.61 6.56 5.93
C GLY A 51 14.99 5.16 5.89
N MET A 52 15.12 4.40 6.97
CA MET A 52 14.67 2.99 7.05
C MET A 52 13.16 2.80 6.82
N MET A 53 12.35 3.85 6.98
CA MET A 53 10.91 3.81 6.72
C MET A 53 10.56 3.90 5.22
N GLU A 54 11.55 4.16 4.36
CA GLU A 54 11.39 4.15 2.89
C GLU A 54 11.40 2.72 2.32
N ILE A 55 12.08 1.80 3.00
CA ILE A 55 12.26 0.42 2.57
C ILE A 55 11.05 -0.41 2.98
N ALA A 56 10.52 -1.19 2.04
CA ALA A 56 9.47 -2.16 2.27
C ALA A 56 9.88 -3.12 3.40
N PRO A 57 9.08 -3.30 4.46
CA PRO A 57 9.45 -4.15 5.58
C PRO A 57 9.83 -5.58 5.15
N ASN A 58 10.97 -6.09 5.64
CA ASN A 58 11.34 -7.48 5.39
C ASN A 58 10.55 -8.42 6.33
N PHE A 59 10.25 -9.63 5.86
CA PHE A 59 9.63 -10.69 6.64
C PHE A 59 10.03 -12.06 6.10
N GLN A 60 9.82 -13.07 6.93
CA GLN A 60 9.88 -14.47 6.54
C GLN A 60 8.48 -15.06 6.60
N ALA A 61 8.10 -15.85 5.59
CA ALA A 61 6.77 -16.44 5.51
C ALA A 61 6.76 -17.77 4.76
N GLN A 62 5.70 -18.53 4.98
CA GLN A 62 5.36 -19.72 4.19
C GLN A 62 4.58 -19.31 2.95
N THR A 63 4.89 -19.89 1.80
CA THR A 63 4.15 -19.66 0.56
C THR A 63 3.85 -20.97 -0.15
N THR A 64 2.93 -20.93 -1.12
CA THR A 64 2.66 -22.07 -2.01
C THR A 64 3.88 -22.53 -2.82
N HIS A 65 4.97 -21.75 -2.87
CA HIS A 65 6.25 -22.13 -3.49
C HIS A 65 7.35 -22.46 -2.46
N GLY A 66 7.00 -22.63 -1.18
CA GLY A 66 7.92 -22.91 -0.08
C GLY A 66 8.26 -21.67 0.77
N ASP A 67 9.32 -21.81 1.57
CA ASP A 67 9.81 -20.78 2.48
C ASP A 67 10.30 -19.54 1.73
N LEU A 68 9.96 -18.36 2.25
CA LEU A 68 10.29 -17.08 1.64
C LEU A 68 10.99 -16.16 2.65
N ASP A 69 12.11 -15.56 2.24
CA ASP A 69 12.57 -14.29 2.78
C ASP A 69 12.22 -13.20 1.77
N PHE A 70 11.45 -12.20 2.18
CA PHE A 70 10.84 -11.25 1.25
C PHE A 70 11.89 -10.41 0.52
N HIS A 71 12.93 -9.91 1.20
CA HIS A 71 13.98 -9.12 0.56
C HIS A 71 14.83 -9.94 -0.40
N ASN A 72 15.08 -11.22 -0.10
CA ASN A 72 15.70 -12.13 -1.05
C ASN A 72 14.80 -12.39 -2.26
N PHE A 73 13.48 -12.47 -2.06
CA PHE A 73 12.51 -12.60 -3.16
C PHE A 73 12.47 -11.36 -4.05
N LEU A 74 12.49 -10.16 -3.47
CA LEU A 74 12.57 -8.89 -4.20
C LEU A 74 13.82 -8.81 -5.07
N ASP A 75 14.95 -9.32 -4.56
CA ASP A 75 16.28 -9.24 -5.18
C ASP A 75 16.56 -7.81 -5.68
N ASN A 76 16.75 -7.64 -7.00
CA ASN A 76 16.94 -6.37 -7.69
C ASN A 76 15.86 -6.17 -8.77
N LYS A 77 14.65 -6.66 -8.52
CA LYS A 77 13.53 -6.60 -9.46
C LYS A 77 12.38 -5.77 -8.89
N TRP A 78 11.56 -5.26 -9.80
CA TRP A 78 10.28 -4.70 -9.42
C TRP A 78 9.39 -5.81 -8.88
N THR A 79 8.61 -5.52 -7.84
CA THR A 79 7.71 -6.51 -7.24
C THR A 79 6.35 -5.92 -6.93
N ILE A 80 5.31 -6.71 -7.20
CA ILE A 80 3.93 -6.45 -6.78
C ILE A 80 3.62 -7.41 -5.62
N LEU A 81 3.43 -6.85 -4.43
CA LEU A 81 2.82 -7.54 -3.30
C LEU A 81 1.34 -7.15 -3.25
N PHE A 82 0.44 -8.11 -3.32
CA PHE A 82 -1.00 -7.84 -3.28
C PHE A 82 -1.73 -8.79 -2.35
N SER A 83 -2.72 -8.28 -1.63
CA SER A 83 -3.54 -9.08 -0.72
C SER A 83 -4.94 -9.34 -1.25
N HIS A 84 -5.60 -10.37 -0.74
CA HIS A 84 -7.02 -10.62 -0.93
C HIS A 84 -7.65 -11.10 0.39
N PRO A 85 -8.91 -10.71 0.69
CA PRO A 85 -9.52 -10.98 1.99
C PRO A 85 -9.47 -12.45 2.46
N ALA A 86 -9.92 -13.37 1.62
CA ALA A 86 -10.00 -14.78 1.94
C ALA A 86 -10.09 -15.64 0.68
N ASP A 87 -9.56 -16.85 0.76
CA ASP A 87 -9.74 -17.90 -0.24
C ASP A 87 -11.23 -18.32 -0.33
N PHE A 88 -11.60 -18.99 -1.42
CA PHE A 88 -12.98 -19.45 -1.67
C PHE A 88 -14.03 -18.31 -1.65
N THR A 89 -13.64 -17.09 -2.04
CA THR A 89 -14.57 -15.96 -2.16
C THR A 89 -14.63 -15.43 -3.59
N PRO A 90 -15.83 -15.04 -4.10
CA PRO A 90 -16.06 -14.89 -5.53
C PRO A 90 -15.21 -13.80 -6.18
N VAL A 91 -15.09 -12.62 -5.55
CA VAL A 91 -14.28 -11.52 -6.11
C VAL A 91 -12.80 -11.84 -6.07
N CYS A 92 -12.31 -12.55 -5.05
CA CYS A 92 -10.91 -12.96 -4.98
C CYS A 92 -10.57 -13.96 -6.09
N THR A 93 -11.47 -14.90 -6.37
CA THR A 93 -11.28 -15.90 -7.44
C THR A 93 -11.15 -15.22 -8.80
N THR A 94 -12.00 -14.23 -9.11
CA THR A 94 -11.91 -13.50 -10.38
C THR A 94 -10.64 -12.66 -10.48
N GLU A 95 -10.20 -12.03 -9.39
CA GLU A 95 -8.98 -11.21 -9.36
C GLU A 95 -7.72 -12.04 -9.57
N LEU A 96 -7.53 -13.12 -8.82
CA LEU A 96 -6.33 -13.95 -8.95
C LEU A 96 -6.25 -14.62 -10.32
N GLY A 97 -7.40 -15.04 -10.87
CA GLY A 97 -7.47 -15.54 -12.24
C GLY A 97 -7.07 -14.48 -13.28
N ALA A 98 -7.51 -13.22 -13.10
CA ALA A 98 -7.13 -12.12 -13.99
C ALA A 98 -5.63 -11.76 -13.88
N PHE A 99 -5.08 -11.75 -12.67
CA PHE A 99 -3.65 -11.54 -12.45
C PHE A 99 -2.81 -12.69 -13.03
N ALA A 100 -3.26 -13.93 -12.90
CA ALA A 100 -2.59 -15.11 -13.47
C ALA A 100 -2.49 -15.02 -15.00
N LYS A 101 -3.55 -14.56 -15.68
CA LYS A 101 -3.53 -14.33 -17.13
C LYS A 101 -2.55 -13.25 -17.57
N LEU A 102 -2.35 -12.23 -16.75
CA LEU A 102 -1.42 -11.13 -17.04
C LEU A 102 0.00 -11.40 -16.55
N LYS A 103 0.28 -12.56 -15.93
CA LYS A 103 1.59 -12.87 -15.36
C LYS A 103 2.73 -12.70 -16.37
N ASP A 104 2.52 -13.16 -17.61
CA ASP A 104 3.54 -13.07 -18.65
C ASP A 104 3.81 -11.60 -19.07
N GLU A 105 2.82 -10.70 -18.97
CA GLU A 105 2.99 -9.25 -19.20
C GLU A 105 3.82 -8.58 -18.09
N PHE A 106 3.66 -9.02 -16.84
CA PHE A 106 4.49 -8.56 -15.72
C PHE A 106 5.92 -9.10 -15.83
N ASP A 107 6.08 -10.36 -16.22
CA ASP A 107 7.40 -10.97 -16.45
C ASP A 107 8.17 -10.26 -17.57
N ALA A 108 7.49 -9.88 -18.67
CA ALA A 108 8.08 -9.10 -19.76
C ALA A 108 8.62 -7.72 -19.31
N ARG A 109 8.12 -7.19 -18.18
CA ARG A 109 8.57 -5.93 -17.56
C ARG A 109 9.59 -6.16 -16.44
N GLY A 110 10.01 -7.41 -16.20
CA GLY A 110 10.89 -7.78 -15.10
C GLY A 110 10.24 -7.58 -13.73
N VAL A 111 8.92 -7.77 -13.63
CA VAL A 111 8.16 -7.59 -12.40
C VAL A 111 7.79 -8.94 -11.79
N GLN A 112 8.18 -9.16 -10.54
CA GLN A 112 7.73 -10.29 -9.74
C GLN A 112 6.36 -10.01 -9.11
N MET A 113 5.60 -11.08 -8.87
CA MET A 113 4.29 -10.99 -8.24
C MET A 113 4.23 -11.96 -7.06
N ILE A 114 3.57 -11.53 -5.99
CA ILE A 114 3.30 -12.36 -4.82
C ILE A 114 1.96 -11.96 -4.20
N GLY A 115 1.09 -12.95 -4.03
CA GLY A 115 -0.21 -12.81 -3.38
C GLY A 115 -0.12 -13.03 -1.87
N LEU A 116 -1.17 -12.64 -1.14
CA LEU A 116 -1.29 -12.87 0.30
C LEU A 116 -2.75 -12.94 0.73
N SER A 117 -3.08 -13.87 1.62
CA SER A 117 -4.27 -13.76 2.47
C SER A 117 -4.00 -14.32 3.86
N ALA A 118 -4.96 -14.11 4.75
CA ALA A 118 -4.90 -14.63 6.12
C ALA A 118 -5.32 -16.11 6.24
N ASN A 119 -5.21 -16.87 5.15
CA ASN A 119 -5.45 -18.31 5.09
C ASN A 119 -4.14 -19.11 5.31
N ASP A 120 -4.27 -20.41 5.57
CA ASP A 120 -3.14 -21.33 5.63
C ASP A 120 -2.76 -21.90 4.24
N LEU A 121 -1.63 -22.61 4.17
CA LEU A 121 -1.16 -23.22 2.91
C LEU A 121 -2.14 -24.23 2.32
N SER A 122 -2.80 -25.02 3.17
CA SER A 122 -3.70 -26.08 2.71
C SER A 122 -4.94 -25.52 2.00
N SER A 123 -5.43 -24.37 2.48
CA SER A 123 -6.50 -23.60 1.87
C SER A 123 -6.07 -23.08 0.49
N HIS A 124 -4.86 -22.52 0.38
CA HIS A 124 -4.31 -22.03 -0.89
C HIS A 124 -4.20 -23.13 -1.94
N ASP A 125 -3.63 -24.27 -1.58
CA ASP A 125 -3.38 -25.39 -2.51
C ASP A 125 -4.68 -25.92 -3.12
N GLN A 126 -5.74 -26.01 -2.31
CA GLN A 126 -7.06 -26.42 -2.78
C GLN A 126 -7.68 -25.35 -3.69
N TRP A 127 -7.64 -24.08 -3.26
CA TRP A 127 -8.30 -22.98 -3.96
C TRP A 127 -7.65 -22.62 -5.29
N ILE A 128 -6.34 -22.81 -5.45
CA ILE A 128 -5.63 -22.61 -6.72
C ILE A 128 -6.26 -23.43 -7.86
N SER A 129 -6.74 -24.64 -7.56
CA SER A 129 -7.42 -25.48 -8.55
C SER A 129 -8.69 -24.81 -9.07
N ASP A 130 -9.53 -24.28 -8.18
CA ASP A 130 -10.74 -23.54 -8.55
C ASP A 130 -10.43 -22.29 -9.39
N ILE A 131 -9.39 -21.53 -9.01
CA ILE A 131 -8.96 -20.34 -9.77
C ILE A 131 -8.54 -20.73 -11.19
N ASN A 132 -7.76 -21.79 -11.33
CA ASN A 132 -7.26 -22.25 -12.62
C ASN A 132 -8.40 -22.76 -13.51
N GLU A 133 -9.34 -23.51 -12.95
CA GLU A 133 -10.52 -24.01 -13.64
C GLU A 133 -11.44 -22.86 -14.09
N ILE A 134 -11.92 -22.05 -13.15
CA ILE A 134 -12.87 -20.95 -13.41
C ILE A 134 -12.23 -19.88 -14.29
N GLY A 135 -10.95 -19.57 -14.02
CA GLY A 135 -10.19 -18.58 -14.74
C GLY A 135 -9.74 -19.06 -16.12
N ASN A 136 -9.74 -20.37 -16.40
CA ASN A 136 -9.02 -20.96 -17.54
C ASN A 136 -7.58 -20.39 -17.63
N THR A 137 -6.82 -20.60 -16.57
CA THR A 137 -5.47 -20.04 -16.39
C THR A 137 -4.60 -20.95 -15.55
N THR A 138 -3.37 -20.52 -15.28
CA THR A 138 -2.46 -21.19 -14.34
C THR A 138 -1.85 -20.12 -13.43
N VAL A 139 -2.15 -20.19 -12.15
CA VAL A 139 -1.48 -19.38 -11.12
C VAL A 139 -0.02 -19.82 -11.04
N LYS A 140 0.91 -18.92 -11.42
CA LYS A 140 2.37 -19.17 -11.43
C LYS A 140 3.13 -18.31 -10.41
N PHE A 141 2.44 -17.51 -9.61
CA PHE A 141 3.03 -16.68 -8.57
C PHE A 141 2.77 -17.29 -7.19
N PRO A 142 3.69 -17.13 -6.22
CA PRO A 142 3.48 -17.60 -4.86
C PRO A 142 2.34 -16.83 -4.18
N ILE A 143 1.63 -17.51 -3.28
CA ILE A 143 0.67 -16.90 -2.35
C ILE A 143 1.18 -17.13 -0.93
N ILE A 144 1.30 -16.06 -0.15
CA ILE A 144 1.72 -16.08 1.25
C ILE A 144 0.56 -16.60 2.12
N ALA A 145 0.86 -17.58 2.98
CA ALA A 145 -0.02 -18.03 4.05
C ALA A 145 0.23 -17.22 5.32
N ASP A 146 -0.65 -16.25 5.60
CA ASP A 146 -0.52 -15.30 6.73
C ASP A 146 -1.59 -15.54 7.80
N ALA A 147 -1.76 -16.80 8.23
CA ALA A 147 -2.83 -17.19 9.16
C ALA A 147 -2.81 -16.44 10.50
N ASP A 148 -1.65 -15.95 10.94
CA ASP A 148 -1.49 -15.13 12.14
C ASP A 148 -1.48 -13.61 11.88
N ARG A 149 -1.72 -13.21 10.61
CA ARG A 149 -1.80 -11.83 10.13
C ARG A 149 -0.52 -11.02 10.30
N LYS A 150 0.63 -11.65 10.55
CA LYS A 150 1.89 -10.92 10.79
C LYS A 150 2.25 -10.00 9.64
N VAL A 151 2.18 -10.49 8.41
CA VAL A 151 2.52 -9.69 7.23
C VAL A 151 1.43 -8.68 6.93
N ALA A 152 0.16 -9.04 7.12
CA ALA A 152 -0.97 -8.13 6.95
C ALA A 152 -0.90 -6.93 7.91
N PHE A 153 -0.55 -7.15 9.18
CA PHE A 153 -0.28 -6.07 10.13
C PHE A 153 0.95 -5.26 9.72
N LEU A 154 2.04 -5.92 9.30
CA LEU A 154 3.28 -5.25 8.89
C LEU A 154 3.09 -4.33 7.68
N TYR A 155 2.14 -4.66 6.80
CA TYR A 155 1.86 -3.92 5.57
C TYR A 155 0.55 -3.12 5.60
N ASP A 156 -0.01 -2.83 6.78
CA ASP A 156 -1.22 -1.98 6.89
C ASP A 156 -2.41 -2.51 6.07
N MET A 157 -2.58 -3.84 6.03
CA MET A 157 -3.59 -4.53 5.22
C MET A 157 -4.87 -4.89 5.98
N ILE A 158 -4.99 -4.55 7.26
CA ILE A 158 -6.21 -4.80 8.05
C ILE A 158 -7.01 -3.49 8.15
N SER A 159 -8.32 -3.55 7.88
CA SER A 159 -9.18 -2.36 7.95
C SER A 159 -9.37 -1.90 9.40
N GLN A 160 -9.68 -0.61 9.61
CA GLN A 160 -9.95 -0.10 10.96
C GLN A 160 -11.16 -0.82 11.60
N ASP A 161 -12.18 -1.17 10.82
CA ASP A 161 -13.36 -1.89 11.32
C ASP A 161 -12.98 -3.30 11.81
N ASP A 162 -12.10 -3.98 11.09
CA ASP A 162 -11.59 -5.29 11.49
C ASP A 162 -10.67 -5.20 12.72
N LEU A 163 -9.82 -4.17 12.81
CA LEU A 163 -9.01 -3.91 14.01
C LEU A 163 -9.88 -3.67 15.24
N ASP A 164 -10.94 -2.89 15.08
CA ASP A 164 -11.92 -2.62 16.12
C ASP A 164 -12.63 -3.91 16.55
N ALA A 165 -13.07 -4.74 15.59
CA ALA A 165 -13.69 -6.03 15.87
C ALA A 165 -12.74 -6.97 16.62
N LEU A 166 -11.48 -7.09 16.17
CA LEU A 166 -10.46 -7.86 16.88
C LEU A 166 -10.32 -7.42 18.34
N SER A 167 -10.25 -6.10 18.58
CA SER A 167 -10.07 -5.55 19.93
C SER A 167 -11.26 -5.77 20.85
N LYS A 168 -12.48 -5.80 20.30
CA LYS A 168 -13.74 -5.87 21.06
C LYS A 168 -14.23 -7.30 21.27
N THR A 169 -14.11 -8.16 20.26
CA THR A 169 -14.73 -9.49 20.25
C THR A 169 -13.73 -10.62 20.09
N GLY A 170 -12.44 -10.33 19.82
CA GLY A 170 -11.44 -11.34 19.51
C GLY A 170 -11.76 -12.12 18.23
N GLY A 171 -12.48 -11.49 17.29
CA GLY A 171 -12.89 -12.10 16.02
C GLY A 171 -11.73 -12.44 15.08
N ILE A 172 -12.06 -12.68 13.81
CA ILE A 172 -11.08 -12.97 12.76
C ILE A 172 -10.97 -11.74 11.86
N ALA A 173 -9.76 -11.23 11.64
CA ALA A 173 -9.52 -10.16 10.68
C ALA A 173 -9.11 -10.73 9.32
N PHE A 174 -9.71 -10.17 8.27
CA PHE A 174 -9.33 -10.41 6.89
C PHE A 174 -8.55 -9.21 6.37
N THR A 175 -7.76 -9.42 5.33
CA THR A 175 -7.08 -8.30 4.69
C THR A 175 -8.03 -7.51 3.80
N ILE A 176 -7.80 -6.22 3.65
CA ILE A 176 -8.33 -5.46 2.51
C ILE A 176 -7.63 -5.90 1.22
N ARG A 177 -8.07 -5.39 0.07
CA ARG A 177 -7.46 -5.64 -1.24
C ARG A 177 -6.36 -4.60 -1.48
N SER A 178 -5.17 -4.86 -0.96
CA SER A 178 -4.02 -3.97 -1.12
C SER A 178 -3.18 -4.36 -2.33
N VAL A 179 -2.53 -3.38 -2.94
CA VAL A 179 -1.47 -3.56 -3.95
C VAL A 179 -0.32 -2.64 -3.58
N PHE A 180 0.87 -3.20 -3.40
CA PHE A 180 2.12 -2.48 -3.19
C PHE A 180 3.03 -2.72 -4.39
N ILE A 181 3.47 -1.64 -5.03
CA ILE A 181 4.48 -1.68 -6.08
C ILE A 181 5.80 -1.27 -5.47
N ILE A 182 6.76 -2.19 -5.49
CA ILE A 182 8.06 -2.06 -4.85
C ILE A 182 9.13 -2.07 -5.94
N ASP A 183 10.07 -1.11 -5.88
CA ASP A 183 11.16 -1.02 -6.85
C ASP A 183 12.38 -1.89 -6.48
N PRO A 184 13.39 -2.01 -7.37
CA PRO A 184 14.62 -2.75 -7.08
C PRO A 184 15.41 -2.26 -5.86
N ALA A 185 15.24 -0.99 -5.46
CA ALA A 185 15.82 -0.43 -4.25
C ALA A 185 14.98 -0.77 -3.00
N LYS A 186 13.98 -1.67 -3.15
CA LYS A 186 13.06 -2.15 -2.12
C LYS A 186 12.16 -1.03 -1.58
N LYS A 187 11.95 0.04 -2.33
CA LYS A 187 11.10 1.17 -1.92
C LYS A 187 9.69 0.98 -2.41
N ILE A 188 8.71 1.28 -1.55
CA ILE A 188 7.30 1.31 -1.97
C ILE A 188 7.07 2.56 -2.82
N ARG A 189 6.70 2.36 -4.09
CA ARG A 189 6.51 3.42 -5.09
C ARG A 189 5.06 3.81 -5.28
N LEU A 190 4.15 2.87 -5.06
CA LEU A 190 2.72 3.08 -5.18
C LEU A 190 1.98 2.09 -4.30
N THR A 191 0.91 2.56 -3.67
CA THR A 191 -0.04 1.73 -2.92
C THR A 191 -1.45 1.97 -3.45
N MET A 192 -2.21 0.90 -3.68
CA MET A 192 -3.64 0.96 -3.93
C MET A 192 -4.38 0.17 -2.86
N LEU A 193 -5.40 0.77 -2.24
CA LEU A 193 -6.17 0.15 -1.16
C LEU A 193 -7.64 0.10 -1.58
N TYR A 194 -8.18 -1.12 -1.70
CA TYR A 194 -9.57 -1.36 -2.06
C TYR A 194 -10.28 -2.10 -0.91
N PRO A 195 -11.56 -1.79 -0.63
CA PRO A 195 -12.33 -2.59 0.31
C PRO A 195 -12.61 -3.98 -0.28
N ALA A 196 -12.99 -4.94 0.58
CA ALA A 196 -13.33 -6.29 0.14
C ALA A 196 -14.44 -6.33 -0.93
N SER A 197 -15.33 -5.34 -0.96
CA SER A 197 -16.47 -5.23 -1.89
C SER A 197 -16.10 -4.75 -3.29
N THR A 198 -14.89 -4.24 -3.52
CA THR A 198 -14.51 -3.64 -4.81
C THR A 198 -13.35 -4.39 -5.45
N GLY A 199 -13.62 -5.13 -6.53
CA GLY A 199 -12.58 -5.76 -7.33
C GLY A 199 -11.65 -4.75 -8.00
N ARG A 200 -10.37 -5.07 -8.07
CA ARG A 200 -9.31 -4.23 -8.65
C ARG A 200 -9.32 -4.29 -10.18
N ASN A 201 -8.79 -3.23 -10.78
CA ASN A 201 -8.51 -3.19 -12.20
C ASN A 201 -7.06 -3.63 -12.46
N THR A 202 -6.86 -4.83 -12.99
CA THR A 202 -5.53 -5.37 -13.28
C THR A 202 -4.79 -4.59 -14.38
N ALA A 203 -5.52 -3.98 -15.33
CA ALA A 203 -4.92 -3.13 -16.35
C ALA A 203 -4.30 -1.87 -15.76
N GLU A 204 -4.89 -1.33 -14.68
CA GLU A 204 -4.29 -0.18 -13.98
C GLU A 204 -2.97 -0.57 -13.31
N VAL A 205 -2.91 -1.75 -12.68
CA VAL A 205 -1.67 -2.26 -12.06
C VAL A 205 -0.56 -2.38 -13.10
N LEU A 206 -0.86 -2.88 -14.30
CA LEU A 206 0.11 -2.93 -15.39
C LEU A 206 0.51 -1.53 -15.89
N ARG A 207 -0.47 -0.64 -16.08
CA ARG A 207 -0.25 0.73 -16.57
C ARG A 207 0.65 1.54 -15.64
N VAL A 208 0.48 1.41 -14.31
CA VAL A 208 1.33 2.14 -13.36
C VAL A 208 2.75 1.60 -13.30
N ILE A 209 2.97 0.30 -13.56
CA ILE A 209 4.33 -0.24 -13.75
C ILE A 209 4.99 0.43 -14.94
N ASP A 210 4.29 0.51 -16.08
CA ASP A 210 4.80 1.18 -17.27
C ASP A 210 5.13 2.65 -16.99
N SER A 211 4.26 3.34 -16.25
CA SER A 211 4.47 4.74 -15.86
C SER A 211 5.70 4.92 -14.97
N LEU A 212 5.81 4.13 -13.89
CA LEU A 212 6.92 4.21 -12.95
C LEU A 212 8.26 3.88 -13.62
N GLN A 213 8.31 2.78 -14.39
CA GLN A 213 9.53 2.41 -15.10
C GLN A 213 9.92 3.41 -16.18
N THR A 214 8.95 3.99 -16.89
CA THR A 214 9.21 5.04 -17.90
C THR A 214 9.76 6.29 -17.24
N GLY A 215 9.16 6.72 -16.13
CA GLY A 215 9.62 7.86 -15.35
C GLY A 215 11.05 7.70 -14.87
N ASP A 216 11.38 6.55 -14.29
CA ASP A 216 12.72 6.23 -13.78
C ASP A 216 13.76 6.15 -14.91
N LYS A 217 13.44 5.46 -16.02
CA LYS A 217 14.39 5.26 -17.14
C LYS A 217 14.63 6.53 -17.94
N LYS A 218 13.59 7.35 -18.17
CA LYS A 218 13.65 8.49 -19.10
C LYS A 218 13.73 9.84 -18.39
N GLY A 219 13.44 9.91 -17.09
CA GLY A 219 13.41 11.17 -16.34
C GLY A 219 12.28 12.08 -16.81
N VAL A 220 11.09 11.49 -16.98
CA VAL A 220 9.86 12.16 -17.47
C VAL A 220 8.71 11.92 -16.49
N ALA A 221 7.62 12.66 -16.64
CA ALA A 221 6.37 12.41 -15.91
C ALA A 221 5.27 11.94 -16.87
N THR A 222 4.37 11.07 -16.45
CA THR A 222 3.25 10.61 -17.29
C THR A 222 1.99 11.43 -16.98
N PRO A 223 1.24 11.93 -17.99
CA PRO A 223 0.00 12.67 -17.78
C PRO A 223 -1.14 11.79 -17.25
N ILE A 224 -2.28 12.43 -16.96
CA ILE A 224 -3.52 11.74 -16.61
C ILE A 224 -3.91 10.71 -17.68
N ASN A 225 -4.35 9.53 -17.25
CA ASN A 225 -4.78 8.41 -18.11
C ASN A 225 -3.72 7.89 -19.09
N TRP A 226 -2.45 8.27 -18.93
CA TRP A 226 -1.38 7.89 -19.84
C TRP A 226 -1.24 6.37 -19.99
N THR A 227 -1.05 5.93 -21.23
CA THR A 227 -0.66 4.56 -21.60
C THR A 227 0.65 4.54 -22.39
N ALA A 228 1.35 3.39 -22.38
CA ALA A 228 2.67 3.27 -23.00
C ALA A 228 2.66 3.62 -24.51
N GLY A 229 3.54 4.54 -24.89
CA GLY A 229 3.67 5.08 -26.25
C GLY A 229 3.00 6.45 -26.46
N GLU A 230 2.17 6.90 -25.53
CA GLU A 230 1.61 8.26 -25.55
C GLU A 230 2.62 9.31 -25.08
N ASP A 231 2.34 10.58 -25.41
CA ASP A 231 3.14 11.73 -24.98
C ASP A 231 3.32 11.77 -23.46
N VAL A 232 4.56 12.00 -23.03
CA VAL A 232 4.95 12.24 -21.63
C VAL A 232 5.21 13.73 -21.39
N ILE A 233 5.23 14.12 -20.13
CA ILE A 233 5.51 15.48 -19.67
C ILE A 233 7.01 15.64 -19.38
N VAL A 234 7.60 16.67 -19.95
CA VAL A 234 8.96 17.11 -19.60
C VAL A 234 8.91 17.79 -18.23
N PRO A 235 9.66 17.31 -17.22
CA PRO A 235 9.64 17.90 -15.88
C PRO A 235 9.99 19.39 -15.92
N PRO A 236 9.33 20.25 -15.11
CA PRO A 236 9.62 21.69 -15.08
C PRO A 236 11.08 22.03 -14.72
N THR A 237 11.76 21.12 -14.02
CA THR A 237 13.18 21.24 -13.65
C THR A 237 14.14 21.10 -14.82
N VAL A 238 13.70 20.57 -15.96
CA VAL A 238 14.51 20.39 -17.17
C VAL A 238 14.26 21.56 -18.13
N SER A 239 15.31 22.23 -18.59
CA SER A 239 15.16 23.32 -19.58
C SER A 239 14.59 22.78 -20.90
N THR A 240 13.90 23.63 -21.68
CA THR A 240 13.38 23.21 -22.99
C THR A 240 14.53 22.82 -23.93
N GLU A 241 15.66 23.49 -23.83
CA GLU A 241 16.84 23.18 -24.63
C GLU A 241 17.38 21.77 -24.33
N ASP A 242 17.56 21.43 -23.05
CA ASP A 242 18.05 20.11 -22.64
C ASP A 242 17.03 19.02 -22.97
N ALA A 243 15.74 19.31 -22.84
CA ALA A 243 14.68 18.41 -23.24
C ALA A 243 14.72 18.10 -24.75
N ARG A 244 14.92 19.12 -25.60
CA ARG A 244 15.04 18.91 -27.05
C ARG A 244 16.31 18.15 -27.42
N LYS A 245 17.42 18.38 -26.72
CA LYS A 245 18.65 17.58 -26.89
C LYS A 245 18.44 16.12 -26.53
N LYS A 246 17.67 15.85 -25.47
CA LYS A 246 17.45 14.49 -24.95
C LYS A 246 16.36 13.71 -25.69
N PHE A 247 15.26 14.36 -26.04
CA PHE A 247 14.04 13.71 -26.54
C PHE A 247 13.67 14.12 -27.98
N GLY A 248 14.33 15.13 -28.56
CA GLY A 248 14.00 15.64 -29.89
C GLY A 248 12.87 16.65 -29.85
N GLU A 249 11.73 16.32 -30.46
CA GLU A 249 10.59 17.24 -30.52
C GLU A 249 9.97 17.46 -29.13
N VAL A 250 9.74 18.72 -28.78
CA VAL A 250 9.07 19.12 -27.54
C VAL A 250 7.94 20.08 -27.89
N ARG A 251 6.70 19.65 -27.65
CA ARG A 251 5.49 20.45 -27.84
C ARG A 251 5.21 21.28 -26.58
N GLU A 252 5.37 22.59 -26.69
CA GLU A 252 5.18 23.52 -25.58
C GLU A 252 3.78 24.13 -25.60
N VAL A 253 2.91 23.74 -24.66
CA VAL A 253 1.57 24.33 -24.50
C VAL A 253 1.64 25.54 -23.57
N LYS A 254 2.42 25.42 -22.49
CA LYS A 254 2.80 26.49 -21.55
C LYS A 254 4.23 26.23 -21.08
N LYS A 255 4.88 27.22 -20.47
CA LYS A 255 6.23 27.08 -19.90
C LYS A 255 6.38 25.87 -18.97
N TYR A 256 5.36 25.55 -18.19
CA TYR A 256 5.35 24.40 -17.28
C TYR A 256 4.71 23.13 -17.86
N LEU A 257 4.02 23.24 -19.01
CA LEU A 257 3.26 22.16 -19.62
C LEU A 257 3.81 21.89 -21.02
N ARG A 258 4.75 20.94 -21.06
CA ARG A 258 5.52 20.59 -22.24
C ARG A 258 5.49 19.09 -22.41
N PHE A 259 5.21 18.66 -23.63
CA PHE A 259 5.06 17.25 -23.99
C PHE A 259 6.17 16.82 -24.92
N THR A 260 6.54 15.54 -24.84
CA THR A 260 7.45 14.88 -25.78
C THR A 260 7.07 13.40 -25.87
N ASN A 261 7.45 12.73 -26.95
CA ASN A 261 7.21 11.30 -27.11
C ASN A 261 8.52 10.54 -26.87
N VAL A 262 8.48 9.49 -26.02
CA VAL A 262 9.66 8.70 -25.65
C VAL A 262 9.63 7.27 -26.19
N GLY A 263 8.67 6.96 -27.07
CA GLY A 263 8.40 5.61 -27.57
C GLY A 263 7.74 4.71 -26.52
N LYS A 264 7.59 3.44 -26.87
CA LYS A 264 7.26 2.35 -25.93
C LYS A 264 8.51 1.83 -25.25
#